data_AF-A0A554IYV9-F1
#
_entry.id   AF-A0A554IYV9-F1
#
_cell.length_a   1.000
_cell.length_b   1.000
_cell.length_c   1.000
_cell.angle_alpha   90.00
_cell.angle_beta   90.00
_cell.angle_gamma   90.00
#
_symmetry.space_group_name_H-M   'P 1'
#
loop_
_entity.id
_entity.type
_entity.pdbx_description
1 polymer ?
#
loop_
_entity_poly.entity_id
_entity_poly.type
_entity_poly.pdbx_seq_one_letter_code
_entity_poly.pdbx_strand_id
1 'polypeptide(L)' 'SSPTKGANGALFVTFNVGGDPKKATAYYKSTSGTILDEFVITAP' A
#
# COMPACT_ATOMS: atom_id res chain seq x y z
N SER A 1 4.81 20.81 1.15
CA SER A 1 5.03 19.91 2.31
C SER A 1 5.33 18.53 1.78
N SER A 2 6.59 18.08 1.87
CA SER A 2 6.92 16.70 1.51
C SER A 2 6.18 15.77 2.46
N PRO A 3 5.43 14.76 1.98
CA PRO A 3 4.91 13.72 2.87
C PRO A 3 6.13 13.08 3.53
N THR A 4 6.28 13.28 4.83
CA THR A 4 7.40 12.75 5.59
C THR A 4 7.33 11.23 5.51
N LYS A 5 8.30 10.63 4.82
CA LYS A 5 8.67 9.23 4.97
C LYS A 5 8.86 8.99 6.48
N GLY A 6 7.86 8.38 7.13
CA GLY A 6 7.81 8.23 8.60
C GLY A 6 6.58 8.81 9.31
N ALA A 7 5.58 9.34 8.61
CA ALA A 7 4.28 9.61 9.23
C ALA A 7 3.67 8.29 9.74
N ASN A 8 3.25 8.24 11.01
CA ASN A 8 2.59 7.07 11.60
C ASN A 8 1.37 6.67 10.77
N GLY A 9 1.11 5.37 10.66
CA GLY A 9 0.09 4.84 9.77
C GLY A 9 0.15 3.32 9.67
N ALA A 10 -0.63 2.79 8.73
CA ALA A 10 -0.74 1.35 8.49
C ALA A 10 -0.58 1.02 7.00
N LEU A 11 0.01 -0.15 6.76
CA LEU A 11 0.08 -0.77 5.44
C LEU A 11 -1.17 -1.63 5.23
N PHE A 12 -1.85 -1.41 4.11
CA PHE A 12 -2.98 -2.22 3.68
C PHE A 12 -2.58 -2.99 2.44
N VAL A 13 -2.88 -4.29 2.41
CA VAL A 13 -2.54 -5.18 1.30
C VAL A 13 -3.77 -5.99 0.91
N THR A 14 -4.09 -5.98 -0.38
CA THR A 14 -5.10 -6.86 -0.98
C THR A 14 -4.38 -7.91 -1.80
N PHE A 15 -4.51 -9.18 -1.41
CA PHE A 15 -3.92 -10.32 -2.11
C PHE A 15 -4.84 -10.87 -3.20
N ASN A 16 -4.27 -11.66 -4.10
CA ASN A 16 -4.97 -12.39 -5.15
C ASN A 16 -5.79 -11.47 -6.08
N VAL A 17 -5.24 -10.31 -6.42
CA VAL A 17 -5.93 -9.26 -7.18
C VAL A 17 -6.27 -9.77 -8.58
N GLY A 18 -7.55 -9.71 -8.95
CA GLY A 18 -8.03 -10.23 -10.23
C GLY A 18 -7.98 -11.76 -10.32
N GLY A 19 -7.90 -12.46 -9.19
CA GLY A 19 -7.78 -13.92 -9.13
C GLY A 19 -6.35 -14.44 -9.33
N ASP A 20 -5.37 -13.58 -9.53
CA ASP A 20 -3.97 -13.97 -9.69
C ASP A 20 -3.30 -14.14 -8.32
N PRO A 21 -2.96 -15.38 -7.90
CA PRO A 21 -2.34 -15.64 -6.59
C PRO A 21 -0.94 -15.02 -6.44
N LYS A 22 -0.34 -14.55 -7.53
CA LYS A 22 0.97 -13.89 -7.54
C LYS A 22 0.87 -12.37 -7.48
N LYS A 23 -0.32 -11.78 -7.45
CA LYS A 23 -0.51 -10.33 -7.49
C LYS A 23 -1.18 -9.79 -6.24
N ALA A 24 -0.60 -8.73 -5.70
CA ALA A 24 -1.22 -7.92 -4.66
C ALA A 24 -1.14 -6.43 -4.99
N THR A 25 -2.09 -5.66 -4.48
CA THR A 25 -2.02 -4.20 -4.43
C THR A 25 -1.88 -3.77 -2.98
N ALA A 26 -1.09 -2.72 -2.75
CA ALA A 26 -0.85 -2.20 -1.42
C ALA A 26 -0.83 -0.68 -1.42
N TYR A 27 -1.20 -0.10 -0.29
CA TYR A 27 -1.04 1.32 -0.05
C TYR A 27 -0.70 1.60 1.40
N TYR A 28 0.04 2.68 1.64
CA TYR A 28 0.30 3.18 2.99
C TYR A 28 -0.61 4.37 3.29
N LYS A 29 -1.34 4.29 4.41
CA LYS A 29 -2.25 5.35 4.86
C LYS A 29 -1.81 5.89 6.22
N SER A 30 -1.65 7.20 6.31
CA SER A 30 -1.33 7.89 7.56
C SER A 30 -2.50 7.86 8.55
N THR A 31 -2.22 8.13 9.82
CA THR A 31 -3.27 8.31 10.85
C THR A 31 -4.20 9.49 10.58
N SER A 32 -3.78 10.47 9.78
CA SER A 32 -4.63 11.57 9.28
C SER A 32 -5.55 11.16 8.13
N GLY A 33 -5.47 9.90 7.67
CA GLY A 33 -6.30 9.36 6.61
C GLY A 33 -5.79 9.61 5.19
N THR A 34 -4.58 10.16 5.04
CA THR A 34 -3.98 10.44 3.73
C THR A 34 -3.28 9.19 3.20
N ILE A 35 -3.54 8.81 1.94
CA ILE A 35 -2.72 7.80 1.25
C ILE A 35 -1.41 8.47 0.85
N LEU A 36 -0.30 7.93 1.33
CA LEU A 36 1.04 8.49 1.09
C LEU A 36 1.79 7.76 -0.01
N ASP A 37 1.47 6.50 -0.25
CA ASP A 37 2.11 5.67 -1.27
C ASP A 37 1.19 4.53 -1.72
N GLU A 38 1.30 4.13 -2.98
CA GLU A 38 0.56 3.04 -3.62
C GLU A 38 1.49 2.22 -4.51
N PHE A 39 1.43 0.89 -4.41
CA PHE A 39 2.27 0.02 -5.21
C PHE A 39 1.65 -1.35 -5.48
N VAL A 40 2.16 -1.99 -6.54
CA VAL A 40 1.79 -3.35 -6.95
C VAL A 40 2.92 -4.29 -6.56
N ILE A 41 2.58 -5.42 -5.97
CA ILE A 41 3.50 -6.49 -5.61
C ILE A 41 3.22 -7.67 -6.53
N THR A 42 4.28 -8.21 -7.14
CA THR A 42 4.22 -9.41 -7.96
C THR A 42 5.23 -10.44 -7.45
N ALA A 43 4.77 -11.68 -7.23
CA ALA A 43 5.66 -12.80 -6.96
C ALA A 43 6.32 -13.32 -8.26
N PRO A 44 7.54 -13.89 -8.20
CA PRO A 44 8.22 -14.49 -9.35
C PRO A 44 7.41 -15.59 -10.06
#